data_AF-A0A2E0PXX9-F1
#
_entry.id   AF-A0A2E0PXX9-F1
#
_cell.length_a   1.000
_cell.length_b   1.000
_cell.length_c   1.000
_cell.angle_alpha   90.00
_cell.angle_beta   90.00
_cell.angle_gamma   90.00
#
_symmetry.space_group_name_H-M   'P 1'
#
loop_
_entity.id
_entity.type
_entity.pdbx_description
1 polymer ?
#
loop_
_entity_poly.entity_id
_entity_poly.type
_entity_poly.pdbx_seq_one_letter_code
_entity_poly.pdbx_strand_id
1 'polypeptide(L)'
;MKRLIFLSLFVFLSFVSADEPNDLQSLLEQVKKERYQEKEVLAKREAKFKRVNSKQEELLTNALQILTKEETRSTSLRNKYDAQELEIARQNNILKVKMGALGELDGIIKQIAGDLNGIIDASLVSAQKPNRDKILDILSDRKELPSLEELEELWILAMDEMVESGKIVTFPGKIITAAGNEIEQNVTRIGVFNAVSAGRFLRNLPGTGKLIEPGRQPGQRFLDMAQNIETSSSGIHAFPIDPTHGGMLALLVQVPDLKNRIEQGGLVGYVIIFIGLIGVLIALERLILLVTTSRKVKKQLKSKKSGDNPLGRIMQVYEKNPSIDTETLELKLDEAILKEMPRIQRGLAALALLAAISPLLGLLGTVTGIIETFQSITLYGTGDPRVMSGGISQALVTTVMGLLVAIPLLLFHSFLSSKSNALIQILDEKSTAFVALLSEKSHLKDNA
;
A
#
# COMPACT_ATOMS: atom_id res chain seq x y z
N MET A 1 -52.53 -37.22 57.42
CA MET A 1 -53.15 -38.01 58.52
C MET A 1 -54.01 -37.10 59.38
N LYS A 2 -55.33 -37.07 59.15
CA LYS A 2 -56.30 -36.68 60.19
C LYS A 2 -56.34 -37.84 61.19
N ARG A 3 -55.88 -37.61 62.42
CA ARG A 3 -56.25 -38.44 63.57
C ARG A 3 -57.37 -37.70 64.29
N LEU A 4 -58.55 -38.32 64.32
CA LEU A 4 -59.55 -38.05 65.35
C LEU A 4 -60.03 -39.42 65.84
N ILE A 5 -59.31 -39.89 66.85
CA ILE A 5 -59.77 -40.84 67.84
C ILE A 5 -60.80 -40.08 68.69
N PHE A 6 -62.02 -40.59 68.80
CA PHE A 6 -62.86 -40.26 69.95
C PHE A 6 -63.17 -41.58 70.67
N LEU A 7 -62.45 -41.75 71.78
CA LEU A 7 -62.64 -42.79 72.76
C LEU A 7 -63.78 -42.36 73.68
N SER A 8 -64.66 -43.32 73.97
CA SER A 8 -65.68 -43.32 75.01
C SER A 8 -65.18 -42.80 76.37
N LEU A 9 -66.03 -42.08 77.10
CA LEU A 9 -66.15 -42.36 78.54
C LEU A 9 -67.51 -41.92 79.10
N PHE A 10 -68.25 -42.96 79.51
CA PHE A 10 -69.28 -43.02 80.52
C PHE A 10 -69.25 -41.87 81.54
N VAL A 11 -70.38 -41.17 81.69
CA VAL A 11 -70.73 -40.51 82.95
C VAL A 11 -72.06 -41.10 83.40
N PHE A 12 -71.99 -41.79 84.54
CA PHE A 12 -73.10 -42.33 85.31
C PHE A 12 -74.25 -41.31 85.44
N LEU A 13 -75.42 -41.64 84.90
CA LEU A 13 -76.66 -41.06 85.40
C LEU A 13 -77.06 -41.87 86.64
N SER A 14 -76.76 -41.34 87.82
CA SER A 14 -77.42 -41.77 89.04
C SER A 14 -78.91 -41.46 88.91
N PHE A 15 -79.74 -42.49 88.84
CA PHE A 15 -81.17 -42.34 89.09
C PHE A 15 -81.33 -41.89 90.54
N VAL A 16 -81.60 -40.60 90.74
CA VAL A 16 -82.14 -40.11 92.01
C VAL A 16 -83.60 -40.55 92.03
N SER A 17 -83.88 -41.65 92.73
CA SER A 17 -85.25 -41.97 93.16
C SER A 17 -85.73 -40.83 94.05
N ALA A 18 -86.59 -39.97 93.49
CA ALA A 18 -87.37 -39.02 94.28
C ALA A 18 -88.62 -39.74 94.77
N ASP A 19 -88.81 -39.77 96.09
CA ASP A 19 -89.99 -40.32 96.77
C ASP A 19 -91.31 -39.78 96.17
N GLU A 20 -92.31 -40.64 96.04
CA GLU A 20 -93.68 -40.23 95.70
C GLU A 20 -94.30 -39.43 96.87
N PRO A 21 -94.86 -38.23 96.62
CA PRO A 21 -95.44 -37.39 97.66
C PRO A 21 -96.78 -37.95 98.17
N ASN A 22 -96.81 -38.37 99.44
CA ASN A 22 -97.96 -39.00 100.10
C ASN A 22 -99.14 -38.05 100.48
N ASP A 23 -99.12 -36.78 100.08
CA ASP A 23 -100.22 -35.82 100.29
C ASP A 23 -100.19 -34.64 99.28
N LEU A 24 -101.36 -34.04 98.96
CA LEU A 24 -101.51 -32.89 98.05
C LEU A 24 -100.65 -31.68 98.47
N GLN A 25 -100.41 -31.54 99.78
CA GLN A 25 -99.54 -30.51 100.32
C GLN A 25 -98.05 -30.77 100.04
N SER A 26 -97.63 -32.05 100.01
CA SER A 26 -96.26 -32.44 99.68
C SER A 26 -95.94 -32.32 98.18
N LEU A 27 -96.92 -32.56 97.29
CA LEU A 27 -96.78 -32.32 95.85
C LEU A 27 -96.67 -30.82 95.53
N LEU A 28 -97.46 -29.95 96.20
CA LEU A 28 -97.38 -28.50 96.03
C LEU A 28 -95.99 -27.97 96.44
N GLU A 29 -95.42 -28.49 97.54
CA GLU A 29 -94.07 -28.12 97.97
C GLU A 29 -92.99 -28.64 97.01
N GLN A 30 -93.16 -29.84 96.44
CA GLN A 30 -92.25 -30.37 95.42
C GLN A 30 -92.30 -29.54 94.12
N VAL A 31 -93.48 -29.18 93.62
CA VAL A 31 -93.64 -28.32 92.42
C VAL A 31 -93.11 -26.91 92.67
N LYS A 32 -93.31 -26.32 93.86
CA LYS A 32 -92.68 -25.05 94.23
C LYS A 32 -91.15 -25.15 94.23
N LYS A 33 -90.60 -26.25 94.76
CA LYS A 33 -89.16 -26.52 94.82
C LYS A 33 -88.58 -26.74 93.43
N GLU A 34 -89.24 -27.53 92.58
CA GLU A 34 -88.84 -27.76 91.18
C GLU A 34 -88.95 -26.51 90.34
N ARG A 35 -90.03 -25.72 90.45
CA ARG A 35 -90.16 -24.42 89.77
C ARG A 35 -89.05 -23.45 90.15
N TYR A 36 -88.62 -23.47 91.42
CA TYR A 36 -87.50 -22.66 91.89
C TYR A 36 -86.18 -23.14 91.29
N GLN A 37 -85.92 -24.45 91.31
CA GLN A 37 -84.73 -25.06 90.71
C GLN A 37 -84.67 -24.85 89.19
N GLU A 38 -85.79 -25.00 88.49
CA GLU A 38 -85.89 -24.84 87.03
C GLU A 38 -85.72 -23.38 86.62
N LYS A 39 -86.27 -22.44 87.40
CA LYS A 39 -86.01 -21.00 87.21
C LYS A 39 -84.52 -20.66 87.39
N GLU A 40 -83.85 -21.30 88.34
CA GLU A 40 -82.41 -21.13 88.57
C GLU A 40 -81.58 -21.72 87.42
N VAL A 41 -81.96 -22.90 86.91
CA VAL A 41 -81.31 -23.56 85.76
C VAL A 41 -81.52 -22.75 84.47
N LEU A 42 -82.74 -22.26 84.22
CA LEU A 42 -83.05 -21.41 83.07
C LEU A 42 -82.30 -20.08 83.14
N ALA A 43 -82.25 -19.44 84.32
CA ALA A 43 -81.45 -18.23 84.53
C ALA A 43 -79.95 -18.48 84.27
N LYS A 44 -79.41 -19.62 84.71
CA LYS A 44 -78.02 -20.03 84.42
C LYS A 44 -77.79 -20.27 82.93
N ARG A 45 -78.73 -20.91 82.22
CA ARG A 45 -78.65 -21.12 80.76
C ARG A 45 -78.75 -19.81 79.99
N GLU A 46 -79.66 -18.92 80.35
CA GLU A 46 -79.83 -17.61 79.73
C GLU A 46 -78.59 -16.74 79.95
N ALA A 47 -78.04 -16.72 81.16
CA ALA A 47 -76.78 -16.04 81.46
C ALA A 47 -75.61 -16.64 80.67
N LYS A 48 -75.54 -17.97 80.53
CA LYS A 48 -74.53 -18.64 79.71
C LYS A 48 -74.68 -18.30 78.22
N PHE A 49 -75.91 -18.31 77.69
CA PHE A 49 -76.20 -17.96 76.31
C PHE A 49 -75.83 -16.51 76.00
N LYS A 50 -76.25 -15.56 76.84
CA LYS A 50 -75.88 -14.15 76.73
C LYS A 50 -74.36 -13.96 76.75
N ARG A 51 -73.65 -14.61 77.67
CA ARG A 51 -72.17 -14.57 77.73
C ARG A 51 -71.51 -15.13 76.46
N VAL A 52 -72.01 -16.24 75.92
CA VAL A 52 -71.48 -16.84 74.69
C VAL A 52 -71.76 -15.96 73.49
N ASN A 53 -72.96 -15.38 73.37
CA ASN A 53 -73.32 -14.47 72.28
C ASN A 53 -72.46 -13.20 72.31
N SER A 54 -72.32 -12.56 73.48
CA SER A 54 -71.44 -11.39 73.62
C SER A 54 -69.97 -11.73 73.31
N LYS A 55 -69.50 -12.92 73.71
CA LYS A 55 -68.14 -13.38 73.36
C LYS A 55 -67.99 -13.64 71.86
N GLN A 56 -69.02 -14.14 71.18
CA GLN A 56 -69.01 -14.33 69.72
C GLN A 56 -69.01 -12.99 68.98
N GLU A 57 -69.80 -12.01 69.45
CA GLU A 57 -69.80 -10.64 68.92
C GLU A 57 -68.40 -10.00 69.07
N GLU A 58 -67.78 -10.12 70.25
CA GLU A 58 -66.43 -9.61 70.49
C GLU A 58 -65.39 -10.28 69.57
N LEU A 59 -65.44 -11.61 69.43
CA LEU A 59 -64.55 -12.35 68.52
C LEU A 59 -64.75 -11.94 67.06
N LEU A 60 -66.00 -11.73 66.63
CA LEU A 60 -66.32 -11.27 65.28
C LEU A 60 -65.81 -9.85 65.05
N THR A 61 -66.00 -8.93 66.00
CA THR A 61 -65.46 -7.56 65.92
C THR A 61 -63.94 -7.58 65.84
N ASN A 62 -63.26 -8.37 66.67
CA ASN A 62 -61.81 -8.53 66.62
C ASN A 62 -61.34 -9.11 65.28
N ALA A 63 -62.02 -10.14 64.77
CA ALA A 63 -61.69 -10.73 63.47
C ALA A 63 -61.86 -9.73 62.32
N LEU A 64 -62.94 -8.92 62.33
CA LEU A 64 -63.17 -7.87 61.34
C LEU A 64 -62.10 -6.77 61.40
N GLN A 65 -61.70 -6.35 62.60
CA GLN A 65 -60.63 -5.37 62.77
C GLN A 65 -59.28 -5.89 62.23
N ILE A 66 -58.96 -7.17 62.51
CA ILE A 66 -57.75 -7.81 61.96
C ILE A 66 -57.83 -7.87 60.44
N LEU A 67 -58.98 -8.28 59.88
CA LEU A 67 -59.20 -8.34 58.44
C LEU A 67 -58.97 -6.97 57.80
N THR A 68 -59.59 -5.91 58.30
CA THR A 68 -59.42 -4.55 57.76
C THR A 68 -57.96 -4.06 57.87
N LYS A 69 -57.28 -4.38 58.98
CA LYS A 69 -55.86 -4.04 59.15
C LYS A 69 -54.96 -4.75 58.13
N GLU A 70 -55.17 -6.05 57.92
CA GLU A 70 -54.41 -6.82 56.94
C GLU A 70 -54.76 -6.46 55.50
N GLU A 71 -56.03 -6.13 55.19
CA GLU A 71 -56.44 -5.59 53.89
C GLU A 71 -55.76 -4.25 53.59
N THR A 72 -55.74 -3.33 54.56
CA THR A 72 -55.06 -2.04 54.41
C THR A 72 -53.55 -2.22 54.21
N ARG A 73 -52.94 -3.14 54.97
CA ARG A 73 -51.52 -3.49 54.83
C ARG A 73 -51.24 -4.10 53.46
N SER A 74 -52.08 -5.02 52.99
CA SER A 74 -51.98 -5.66 51.67
C SER A 74 -52.02 -4.61 50.56
N THR A 75 -52.99 -3.70 50.60
CA THR A 75 -53.09 -2.60 49.61
C THR A 75 -51.87 -1.67 49.65
N SER A 76 -51.38 -1.32 50.85
CA SER A 76 -50.17 -0.49 50.98
C SER A 76 -48.92 -1.18 50.43
N LEU A 77 -48.73 -2.46 50.74
CA LEU A 77 -47.61 -3.26 50.23
C LEU A 77 -47.71 -3.44 48.72
N ARG A 78 -48.91 -3.68 48.18
CA ARG A 78 -49.15 -3.77 46.74
C ARG A 78 -48.79 -2.49 46.02
N ASN A 79 -49.24 -1.34 46.51
CA ASN A 79 -48.89 -0.05 45.91
C ASN A 79 -47.37 0.22 45.94
N LYS A 80 -46.68 -0.20 47.02
CA LYS A 80 -45.20 -0.12 47.09
C LYS A 80 -44.53 -1.04 46.09
N TYR A 81 -45.01 -2.27 45.96
CA TYR A 81 -44.51 -3.25 45.00
C TYR A 81 -44.67 -2.73 43.57
N ASP A 82 -45.87 -2.26 43.20
CA ASP A 82 -46.16 -1.74 41.85
C ASP A 82 -45.27 -0.52 41.54
N ALA A 83 -45.06 0.39 42.51
CA ALA A 83 -44.17 1.54 42.35
C ALA A 83 -42.68 1.13 42.19
N GLN A 84 -42.22 0.14 42.96
CA GLN A 84 -40.85 -0.39 42.86
C GLN A 84 -40.63 -1.15 41.55
N GLU A 85 -41.62 -1.88 41.06
CA GLU A 85 -41.56 -2.58 39.77
C GLU A 85 -41.35 -1.58 38.62
N LEU A 86 -42.08 -0.46 38.63
CA LEU A 86 -41.89 0.63 37.67
C LEU A 86 -40.49 1.26 37.76
N GLU A 87 -39.98 1.50 38.98
CA GLU A 87 -38.65 2.08 39.16
C GLU A 87 -37.54 1.12 38.72
N ILE A 88 -37.66 -0.17 39.01
CA ILE A 88 -36.73 -1.21 38.54
C ILE A 88 -36.75 -1.27 37.01
N ALA A 89 -37.94 -1.26 36.39
CA ALA A 89 -38.08 -1.24 34.94
C ALA A 89 -37.41 0.01 34.33
N ARG A 90 -37.60 1.18 34.94
CA ARG A 90 -36.96 2.44 34.52
C ARG A 90 -35.43 2.36 34.64
N GLN A 91 -34.90 1.92 35.77
CA GLN A 91 -33.46 1.78 36.00
C GLN A 91 -32.82 0.77 35.05
N ASN A 92 -33.47 -0.37 34.81
CA ASN A 92 -33.02 -1.36 33.84
C ASN A 92 -32.98 -0.81 32.41
N ASN A 93 -33.97 0.00 32.01
CA ASN A 93 -33.95 0.65 30.71
C ASN A 93 -32.81 1.66 30.59
N ILE A 94 -32.59 2.49 31.62
CA ILE A 94 -31.45 3.43 31.66
C ILE A 94 -30.13 2.66 31.57
N LEU A 95 -29.98 1.57 32.33
CA LEU A 95 -28.80 0.72 32.30
C LEU A 95 -28.59 0.14 30.90
N LYS A 96 -29.63 -0.40 30.26
CA LYS A 96 -29.55 -0.95 28.91
C LYS A 96 -29.12 0.10 27.88
N VAL A 97 -29.68 1.30 27.94
CA VAL A 97 -29.28 2.41 27.06
C VAL A 97 -27.82 2.80 27.29
N LYS A 98 -27.40 2.93 28.56
CA LYS A 98 -26.00 3.25 28.90
C LYS A 98 -25.03 2.14 28.47
N MET A 99 -25.39 0.87 28.64
CA MET A 99 -24.62 -0.27 28.16
C MET A 99 -24.52 -0.28 26.63
N GLY A 100 -25.60 0.06 25.92
CA GLY A 100 -25.58 0.20 24.46
C GLY A 100 -24.59 1.27 24.01
N ALA A 101 -24.64 2.46 24.62
CA ALA A 101 -23.70 3.55 24.34
C ALA A 101 -22.24 3.16 24.65
N LEU A 102 -21.99 2.42 25.74
CA LEU A 102 -20.65 1.90 26.05
C LEU A 102 -20.19 0.85 25.04
N GLY A 103 -21.09 0.02 24.52
CA GLY A 103 -20.78 -0.94 23.45
C GLY A 103 -20.42 -0.26 22.12
N GLU A 104 -21.07 0.86 21.79
CA GLU A 104 -20.67 1.69 20.64
C GLU A 104 -19.26 2.27 20.85
N LEU A 105 -18.97 2.77 22.04
CA LEU A 105 -17.63 3.26 22.39
C LEU A 105 -16.57 2.16 22.27
N ASP A 106 -16.84 0.94 22.74
CA ASP A 106 -15.95 -0.20 22.58
C ASP A 106 -15.61 -0.47 21.11
N GLY A 107 -16.62 -0.45 20.24
CA GLY A 107 -16.42 -0.60 18.79
C GLY A 107 -15.53 0.49 18.20
N ILE A 108 -15.72 1.74 18.61
CA ILE A 108 -14.89 2.88 18.19
C ILE A 108 -13.45 2.71 18.70
N ILE A 109 -13.27 2.29 19.95
CA ILE A 109 -11.95 2.11 20.56
C ILE A 109 -11.18 0.99 19.85
N LYS A 110 -11.85 -0.13 19.52
CA LYS A 110 -11.25 -1.20 18.70
C LYS A 110 -10.82 -0.73 17.32
N GLN A 111 -11.68 0.06 16.66
CA GLN A 111 -11.36 0.64 15.36
C GLN A 111 -10.12 1.55 15.47
N ILE A 112 -10.09 2.45 16.46
CA ILE A 112 -8.95 3.34 16.69
C ILE A 112 -7.69 2.55 17.02
N ALA A 113 -7.78 1.54 17.89
CA ALA A 113 -6.64 0.70 18.25
C ALA A 113 -6.08 -0.03 17.03
N GLY A 114 -6.94 -0.59 16.17
CA GLY A 114 -6.53 -1.24 14.92
C GLY A 114 -5.89 -0.27 13.93
N ASP A 115 -6.48 0.92 13.74
CA ASP A 115 -5.94 1.96 12.86
C ASP A 115 -4.57 2.45 13.37
N LEU A 116 -4.45 2.69 14.69
CA LEU A 116 -3.18 3.06 15.31
C LEU A 116 -2.15 1.92 15.20
N ASN A 117 -2.58 0.66 15.29
CA ASN A 117 -1.67 -0.49 15.20
C ASN A 117 -0.97 -0.52 13.84
N GLY A 118 -1.72 -0.32 12.76
CA GLY A 118 -1.13 -0.21 11.41
C GLY A 118 -0.10 0.94 11.30
N ILE A 119 -0.37 2.08 11.95
CA ILE A 119 0.56 3.22 11.97
C ILE A 119 1.81 2.90 12.80
N ILE A 120 1.66 2.38 14.01
CA ILE A 120 2.76 2.09 14.93
C ILE A 120 3.63 0.94 14.41
N ASP A 121 3.03 -0.10 13.82
CA ASP A 121 3.75 -1.22 13.22
C ASP A 121 4.60 -0.77 12.02
N ALA A 122 4.09 0.16 11.21
CA ALA A 122 4.84 0.75 10.09
C ALA A 122 5.84 1.82 10.53
N SER A 123 5.67 2.43 11.71
CA SER A 123 6.46 3.58 12.17
C SER A 123 7.93 3.25 12.44
N LEU A 124 8.81 4.13 11.95
CA LEU A 124 10.24 4.09 12.25
C LEU A 124 10.56 4.37 13.73
N VAL A 125 9.63 4.94 14.49
CA VAL A 125 9.78 5.19 15.93
C VAL A 125 9.83 3.86 16.69
N SER A 126 9.14 2.83 16.21
CA SER A 126 9.10 1.50 16.83
C SER A 126 10.46 0.79 16.82
N ALA A 127 11.36 1.17 15.89
CA ALA A 127 12.75 0.70 15.89
C ALA A 127 13.59 1.32 17.03
N GLN A 128 13.22 2.51 17.50
CA GLN A 128 13.86 3.19 18.63
C GLN A 128 13.23 2.77 19.96
N LYS A 129 11.90 2.69 20.00
CA LYS A 129 11.10 2.38 21.18
C LYS A 129 10.32 1.08 20.91
N PRO A 130 10.89 -0.10 21.24
CA PRO A 130 10.25 -1.38 20.97
C PRO A 130 9.06 -1.64 21.91
N ASN A 131 8.14 -2.53 21.51
CA ASN A 131 6.95 -2.97 22.27
C ASN A 131 5.83 -1.93 22.46
N ARG A 132 5.64 -1.01 21.52
CA ARG A 132 4.58 0.02 21.57
C ARG A 132 3.21 -0.47 21.11
N ASP A 133 3.19 -1.57 20.38
CA ASP A 133 2.05 -2.29 19.80
C ASP A 133 1.23 -3.08 20.82
N LYS A 134 1.84 -3.49 21.95
CA LYS A 134 1.21 -4.38 22.95
C LYS A 134 -0.17 -3.93 23.43
N ILE A 135 -0.33 -2.65 23.75
CA ILE A 135 -1.61 -2.11 24.23
C ILE A 135 -2.67 -2.12 23.11
N LEU A 136 -2.24 -1.94 21.86
CA LEU A 136 -3.12 -1.93 20.69
C LEU A 136 -3.65 -3.33 20.39
N ASP A 137 -2.80 -4.36 20.52
CA ASP A 137 -3.22 -5.75 20.39
C ASP A 137 -4.24 -6.14 21.47
N ILE A 138 -3.99 -5.74 22.73
CA ILE A 138 -4.93 -5.96 23.84
C ILE A 138 -6.28 -5.28 23.57
N LEU A 139 -6.26 -4.03 23.11
CA LEU A 139 -7.47 -3.26 22.83
C LEU A 139 -8.24 -3.75 21.60
N SER A 140 -7.56 -4.33 20.61
CA SER A 140 -8.19 -4.80 19.37
C SER A 140 -8.93 -6.14 19.58
N ASP A 141 -8.37 -7.06 20.36
CA ASP A 141 -8.86 -8.44 20.48
C ASP A 141 -9.81 -8.70 21.67
N ARG A 142 -10.01 -7.70 22.53
CA ARG A 142 -10.80 -7.86 23.77
C ARG A 142 -12.30 -8.02 23.53
N LYS A 143 -12.98 -8.69 24.47
CA LYS A 143 -14.45 -8.84 24.51
C LYS A 143 -15.14 -7.94 25.55
N GLU A 144 -14.38 -7.42 26.50
CA GLU A 144 -14.88 -6.61 27.62
C GLU A 144 -14.61 -5.12 27.38
N LEU A 145 -15.24 -4.23 28.15
CA LEU A 145 -15.03 -2.78 28.03
C LEU A 145 -13.66 -2.35 28.57
N PRO A 146 -12.96 -1.41 27.93
CA PRO A 146 -11.68 -0.87 28.39
C PRO A 146 -11.77 -0.10 29.70
N SER A 147 -10.73 -0.26 30.51
CA SER A 147 -10.47 0.53 31.71
C SER A 147 -10.04 1.94 31.35
N LEU A 148 -10.18 2.86 32.30
CA LEU A 148 -9.78 4.25 32.08
C LEU A 148 -8.27 4.37 31.82
N GLU A 149 -7.47 3.57 32.52
CA GLU A 149 -6.02 3.50 32.38
C GLU A 149 -5.62 3.09 30.96
N GLU A 150 -6.27 2.07 30.39
CA GLU A 150 -6.00 1.64 29.01
C GLU A 150 -6.39 2.70 27.96
N LEU A 151 -7.44 3.48 28.21
CA LEU A 151 -7.84 4.60 27.34
C LEU A 151 -6.81 5.73 27.38
N GLU A 152 -6.28 6.02 28.57
CA GLU A 152 -5.21 7.00 28.73
C GLU A 152 -3.94 6.53 28.02
N GLU A 153 -3.55 5.27 28.15
CA GLU A 153 -2.39 4.70 27.45
C GLU A 153 -2.53 4.80 25.92
N LEU A 154 -3.71 4.51 25.37
CA LEU A 154 -3.98 4.64 23.93
C LEU A 154 -3.76 6.08 23.44
N TRP A 155 -4.32 7.06 24.16
CA TRP A 155 -4.17 8.47 23.81
C TRP A 155 -2.73 8.97 23.98
N ILE A 156 -2.05 8.55 25.06
CA ILE A 156 -0.64 8.87 25.29
C ILE A 156 0.24 8.30 24.18
N LEU A 157 -0.03 7.08 23.71
CA LEU A 157 0.71 6.47 22.62
C LEU A 157 0.56 7.27 21.31
N ALA A 158 -0.67 7.70 21.00
CA ALA A 158 -0.93 8.55 19.84
C ALA A 158 -0.21 9.90 19.94
N MET A 159 -0.23 10.54 21.12
CA MET A 159 0.51 11.78 21.35
C MET A 159 2.02 11.59 21.27
N ASP A 160 2.56 10.48 21.81
CA ASP A 160 3.98 10.17 21.70
C ASP A 160 4.40 10.02 20.24
N GLU A 161 3.60 9.33 19.41
CA GLU A 161 3.85 9.23 17.97
C GLU A 161 3.86 10.61 17.28
N MET A 162 2.89 11.46 17.59
CA MET A 162 2.83 12.83 17.07
C MET A 162 4.07 13.65 17.47
N VAL A 163 4.48 13.57 18.73
CA VAL A 163 5.67 14.29 19.22
C VAL A 163 6.95 13.72 18.59
N GLU A 164 7.07 12.40 18.45
CA GLU A 164 8.22 11.75 17.83
C GLU A 164 8.31 12.01 16.32
N SER A 165 7.18 12.26 15.64
CA SER A 165 7.14 12.64 14.23
C SER A 165 7.85 13.97 13.91
N GLY A 166 7.95 14.87 14.89
CA GLY A 166 8.61 16.17 14.75
C GLY A 166 10.09 16.17 15.15
N LYS A 167 10.65 15.04 15.60
CA LYS A 167 12.01 14.94 16.13
C LYS A 167 12.98 14.32 15.13
N ILE A 168 14.22 14.79 15.17
CA ILE A 168 15.37 14.14 14.55
C ILE A 168 16.22 13.56 15.67
N VAL A 169 16.42 12.24 15.67
CA VAL A 169 17.11 11.53 16.77
C VAL A 169 18.06 10.50 16.19
N THR A 170 19.28 10.45 16.74
CA THR A 170 20.25 9.38 16.46
C THR A 170 20.28 8.40 17.62
N PHE A 171 20.14 7.10 17.34
CA PHE A 171 20.11 6.04 18.35
C PHE A 171 20.79 4.76 17.82
N PRO A 172 21.31 3.89 18.69
CA PRO A 172 21.83 2.58 18.28
C PRO A 172 20.66 1.68 17.83
N GLY A 173 20.69 1.25 16.57
CA GLY A 173 19.64 0.42 15.97
C GLY A 173 20.20 -0.84 15.31
N LYS A 174 19.41 -1.91 15.31
CA LYS A 174 19.73 -3.15 14.58
C LYS A 174 19.25 -3.04 13.15
N ILE A 175 20.19 -3.15 12.21
CA ILE A 175 19.96 -3.01 10.78
C ILE A 175 20.26 -4.33 10.09
N ILE A 176 19.35 -4.77 9.23
CA ILE A 176 19.57 -5.85 8.28
C ILE A 176 20.16 -5.23 7.01
N THR A 177 21.42 -5.57 6.71
CA THR A 177 22.11 -5.11 5.50
C THR A 177 21.49 -5.72 4.23
N ALA A 178 21.80 -5.15 3.06
CA ALA A 178 21.38 -5.74 1.78
C ALA A 178 21.91 -7.18 1.56
N ALA A 179 22.97 -7.58 2.28
CA ALA A 179 23.53 -8.93 2.27
C ALA A 179 22.82 -9.90 3.24
N GLY A 180 21.85 -9.42 4.01
CA GLY A 180 21.10 -10.22 4.99
C GLY A 180 21.75 -10.34 6.38
N ASN A 181 22.92 -9.72 6.59
CA ASN A 181 23.59 -9.71 7.89
C ASN A 181 22.96 -8.66 8.82
N GLU A 182 22.74 -9.02 10.07
CA GLU A 182 22.34 -8.10 11.13
C GLU A 182 23.56 -7.41 11.74
N ILE A 183 23.57 -6.08 11.69
CA ILE A 183 24.61 -5.23 12.27
C ILE A 183 23.97 -4.17 13.17
N GLU A 184 24.69 -3.76 14.21
CA GLU A 184 24.29 -2.66 15.07
C GLU A 184 25.04 -1.40 14.66
N GLN A 185 24.30 -0.35 14.34
CA GLN A 185 24.85 0.93 13.89
C GLN A 185 24.02 2.10 14.43
N ASN A 186 24.60 3.29 14.44
CA ASN A 186 23.87 4.51 14.77
C ASN A 186 22.93 4.86 13.61
N VAL A 187 21.64 4.88 13.91
CA VAL A 187 20.58 5.26 12.98
C VAL A 187 20.11 6.66 13.32
N THR A 188 20.10 7.55 12.32
CA THR A 188 19.45 8.86 12.43
C THR A 188 18.06 8.77 11.83
N ARG A 189 17.05 8.93 12.70
CA ARG A 189 15.63 8.97 12.32
C ARG A 189 15.19 10.42 12.17
N ILE A 190 14.50 10.70 11.07
CA ILE A 190 13.90 11.99 10.75
C ILE A 190 12.38 11.82 10.84
N GLY A 191 11.83 12.13 12.00
CA GLY A 191 10.41 11.97 12.29
C GLY A 191 9.96 10.53 12.15
N VAL A 192 8.82 10.33 11.49
CA VAL A 192 8.29 9.00 11.12
C VAL A 192 8.56 8.66 9.65
N PHE A 193 9.20 9.57 8.91
CA PHE A 193 9.23 9.54 7.45
C PHE A 193 10.44 8.79 6.91
N ASN A 194 11.62 9.02 7.50
CA ASN A 194 12.86 8.46 7.01
C ASN A 194 13.79 8.06 8.15
N ALA A 195 14.58 7.01 7.91
CA ALA A 195 15.69 6.61 8.75
C ALA A 195 16.92 6.42 7.86
N VAL A 196 18.07 6.88 8.32
CA VAL A 196 19.34 6.76 7.61
C VAL A 196 20.43 6.22 8.55
N SER A 197 21.36 5.45 7.99
CA SER A 197 22.59 5.01 8.66
C SER A 197 23.73 4.99 7.64
N ALA A 198 24.87 5.60 7.98
CA ALA A 198 26.06 5.65 7.15
C ALA A 198 25.78 6.16 5.72
N GLY A 199 24.97 7.21 5.60
CA GLY A 199 24.56 7.84 4.35
C GLY A 199 23.55 7.04 3.52
N ARG A 200 23.03 5.92 4.04
CA ARG A 200 22.09 5.04 3.33
C ARG A 200 20.70 5.12 3.97
N PHE A 201 19.67 5.04 3.14
CA PHE A 201 18.28 5.00 3.60
C PHE A 201 17.93 3.61 4.12
N LEU A 202 17.10 3.59 5.16
CA LEU A 202 16.56 2.41 5.79
C LEU A 202 15.04 2.44 5.71
N ARG A 203 14.41 1.27 5.77
CA ARG A 203 12.97 1.14 5.97
C ARG A 203 12.68 0.25 7.17
N ASN A 204 11.50 0.43 7.75
CA ASN A 204 11.01 -0.48 8.78
C ASN A 204 10.69 -1.86 8.19
N LEU A 205 10.94 -2.90 8.97
CA LEU A 205 10.44 -4.25 8.72
C LEU A 205 9.28 -4.52 9.70
N PRO A 206 8.02 -4.42 9.24
CA PRO A 206 6.83 -4.56 10.07
C PRO A 206 6.85 -5.84 10.92
N GLY A 207 6.37 -5.76 12.16
CA GLY A 207 6.30 -6.85 13.13
C GLY A 207 7.63 -7.28 13.76
N THR A 208 8.78 -6.74 13.31
CA THR A 208 10.10 -7.13 13.84
C THR A 208 10.77 -6.04 14.66
N GLY A 209 10.34 -4.78 14.51
CA GLY A 209 11.02 -3.61 15.07
C GLY A 209 12.45 -3.41 14.54
N LYS A 210 12.84 -4.10 13.46
CA LYS A 210 14.16 -3.99 12.84
C LYS A 210 14.10 -3.06 11.64
N LEU A 211 15.22 -2.43 11.35
CA LEU A 211 15.39 -1.65 10.13
C LEU A 211 16.10 -2.50 9.09
N ILE A 212 15.73 -2.34 7.82
CA ILE A 212 16.37 -3.03 6.70
C ILE A 212 16.84 -2.01 5.67
N GLU A 213 18.06 -2.23 5.17
CA GLU A 213 18.57 -1.51 4.03
C GLU A 213 17.84 -1.99 2.76
N PRO A 214 17.14 -1.12 2.02
CA PRO A 214 16.57 -1.47 0.73
C PRO A 214 17.65 -2.01 -0.20
N GLY A 215 17.33 -3.05 -0.98
CA GLY A 215 18.27 -3.64 -1.94
C GLY A 215 18.74 -2.66 -3.02
N ARG A 216 18.05 -1.53 -3.17
CA ARG A 216 18.44 -0.43 -4.04
C ARG A 216 18.24 0.89 -3.31
N GLN A 217 19.26 1.72 -3.34
CA GLN A 217 19.25 3.05 -2.74
C GLN A 217 18.74 4.12 -3.72
N PRO A 218 18.19 5.24 -3.21
CA PRO A 218 17.92 6.43 -4.01
C PRO A 218 19.18 6.96 -4.70
N GLY A 219 19.01 7.81 -5.73
CA GLY A 219 20.12 8.39 -6.47
C GLY A 219 21.10 9.18 -5.59
N GLN A 220 22.34 9.35 -6.06
CA GLN A 220 23.47 9.89 -5.29
C GLN A 220 23.14 11.20 -4.54
N ARG A 221 22.40 12.11 -5.17
CA ARG A 221 21.94 13.37 -4.56
C ARG A 221 21.28 13.17 -3.17
N PHE A 222 20.48 12.11 -3.00
CA PHE A 222 19.80 11.84 -1.74
C PHE A 222 20.72 11.17 -0.72
N LEU A 223 21.67 10.35 -1.16
CA LEU A 223 22.69 9.76 -0.29
C LEU A 223 23.61 10.85 0.28
N ASP A 224 23.98 11.83 -0.53
CA ASP A 224 24.75 12.98 -0.07
C ASP A 224 23.96 13.78 0.98
N MET A 225 22.64 13.94 0.80
CA MET A 225 21.76 14.57 1.81
C MET A 225 21.68 13.77 3.11
N ALA A 226 21.63 12.43 3.03
CA ALA A 226 21.67 11.55 4.20
C ALA A 226 22.99 11.67 4.96
N GLN A 227 24.12 11.69 4.25
CA GLN A 227 25.41 11.89 4.88
C GLN A 227 25.54 13.29 5.51
N ASN A 228 24.99 14.31 4.86
CA ASN A 228 24.99 15.68 5.39
C ASN A 228 24.17 15.79 6.68
N ILE A 229 22.99 15.15 6.77
CA ILE A 229 22.16 15.23 7.98
C ILE A 229 22.75 14.43 9.15
N GLU A 230 23.46 13.33 8.87
CA GLU A 230 24.16 12.55 9.90
C GLU A 230 25.40 13.26 10.46
N THR A 231 26.09 14.04 9.64
CA THR A 231 27.32 14.75 10.04
C THR A 231 27.05 16.14 10.60
N SER A 232 25.88 16.72 10.33
CA SER A 232 25.53 18.07 10.77
C SER A 232 24.91 18.07 12.17
N SER A 233 25.44 18.89 13.07
CA SER A 233 24.92 19.03 14.44
C SER A 233 23.86 20.13 14.60
N SER A 234 23.77 21.07 13.64
CA SER A 234 22.81 22.18 13.68
C SER A 234 22.57 22.78 12.28
N GLY A 235 21.53 23.60 12.15
CA GLY A 235 21.19 24.32 10.92
C GLY A 235 20.00 23.73 10.17
N ILE A 236 19.58 24.43 9.12
CA ILE A 236 18.47 24.01 8.26
C ILE A 236 19.09 23.28 7.06
N HIS A 237 18.74 22.01 6.91
CA HIS A 237 19.22 21.15 5.82
C HIS A 237 18.06 20.68 4.98
N ALA A 238 18.21 20.74 3.65
CA ALA A 238 17.22 20.17 2.74
C ALA A 238 17.33 18.64 2.79
N PHE A 239 16.23 17.96 3.11
CA PHE A 239 16.17 16.51 3.20
C PHE A 239 14.87 15.98 2.57
N PRO A 240 14.90 14.89 1.79
CA PRO A 240 13.69 14.32 1.20
C PRO A 240 12.82 13.67 2.28
N ILE A 241 11.51 13.89 2.23
CA ILE A 241 10.54 13.25 3.11
C ILE A 241 9.80 12.16 2.34
N ASP A 242 9.78 10.93 2.86
CA ASP A 242 8.94 9.84 2.34
C ASP A 242 7.63 9.75 3.16
N PRO A 243 6.50 10.28 2.65
CA PRO A 243 5.21 10.21 3.33
C PRO A 243 4.61 8.79 3.35
N THR A 244 5.19 7.84 2.61
CA THR A 244 4.75 6.44 2.58
C THR A 244 5.48 5.57 3.60
N HIS A 245 6.28 6.16 4.48
CA HIS A 245 7.00 5.47 5.55
C HIS A 245 7.87 4.29 5.07
N GLY A 246 8.53 4.45 3.92
CA GLY A 246 9.40 3.43 3.33
C GLY A 246 8.75 2.57 2.24
N GLY A 247 7.46 2.76 1.95
CA GLY A 247 6.79 2.11 0.82
C GLY A 247 7.43 2.46 -0.52
N MET A 248 7.78 3.73 -0.74
CA MET A 248 8.46 4.18 -1.95
C MET A 248 9.87 3.61 -2.07
N LEU A 249 10.60 3.53 -0.95
CA LEU A 249 11.92 2.88 -0.91
C LEU A 249 11.83 1.39 -1.26
N ALA A 250 10.77 0.70 -0.86
CA ALA A 250 10.54 -0.69 -1.23
C ALA A 250 10.29 -0.86 -2.75
N LEU A 251 9.66 0.13 -3.39
CA LEU A 251 9.41 0.15 -4.83
C LEU A 251 10.65 0.55 -5.65
N LEU A 252 11.65 1.23 -5.07
CA LEU A 252 12.86 1.63 -5.81
C LEU A 252 13.59 0.44 -6.42
N VAL A 253 13.59 -0.72 -5.74
CA VAL A 253 14.18 -1.97 -6.25
C VAL A 253 13.55 -2.39 -7.58
N GLN A 254 12.29 -2.03 -7.82
CA GLN A 254 11.55 -2.40 -9.03
C GLN A 254 11.83 -1.47 -10.21
N VAL A 255 12.40 -0.28 -9.98
CA VAL A 255 12.77 0.62 -11.07
C VAL A 255 14.03 0.07 -11.74
N PRO A 256 14.04 -0.19 -13.06
CA PRO A 256 15.24 -0.68 -13.73
C PRO A 256 16.22 0.45 -14.06
N ASP A 257 17.49 0.25 -13.70
CA ASP A 257 18.63 1.09 -14.11
C ASP A 257 18.94 0.97 -15.60
N LEU A 258 19.82 1.84 -16.11
CA LEU A 258 20.28 1.75 -17.52
C LEU A 258 20.87 0.36 -17.83
N LYS A 259 21.65 -0.22 -16.92
CA LYS A 259 22.17 -1.59 -17.04
C LYS A 259 21.03 -2.61 -17.08
N ASN A 260 20.12 -2.56 -16.13
CA ASN A 260 18.98 -3.47 -16.07
C ASN A 260 18.06 -3.30 -17.29
N ARG A 261 17.95 -2.10 -17.87
CA ARG A 261 17.22 -1.84 -19.12
C ARG A 261 17.91 -2.50 -20.31
N ILE A 262 19.24 -2.45 -20.41
CA ILE A 262 19.97 -3.17 -21.45
C ILE A 262 19.77 -4.69 -21.29
N GLU A 263 19.84 -5.19 -20.07
CA GLU A 263 19.57 -6.60 -19.76
C GLU A 263 18.14 -7.02 -20.11
N GLN A 264 17.15 -6.15 -19.87
CA GLN A 264 15.77 -6.34 -20.30
C GLN A 264 15.62 -6.42 -21.82
N GLY A 265 16.53 -5.80 -22.59
CA GLY A 265 16.52 -5.91 -24.06
C GLY A 265 16.82 -7.32 -24.56
N GLY A 266 17.28 -8.23 -23.70
CA GLY A 266 17.58 -9.61 -24.05
C GLY A 266 18.60 -9.73 -25.18
N LEU A 267 18.60 -10.88 -25.86
CA LEU A 267 19.53 -11.17 -26.95
C LEU A 267 19.42 -10.17 -28.11
N VAL A 268 18.19 -9.78 -28.47
CA VAL A 268 17.94 -8.84 -29.57
C VAL A 268 18.51 -7.46 -29.25
N GLY A 269 18.35 -6.97 -28.01
CA GLY A 269 18.93 -5.72 -27.54
C GLY A 269 20.46 -5.68 -27.68
N TYR A 270 21.15 -6.77 -27.31
CA TYR A 270 22.60 -6.87 -27.48
C TYR A 270 23.03 -6.86 -28.96
N VAL A 271 22.27 -7.51 -29.85
CA VAL A 271 22.52 -7.47 -31.30
C VAL A 271 22.37 -6.06 -31.86
N ILE A 272 21.34 -5.31 -31.41
CA ILE A 272 21.13 -3.91 -31.80
C ILE A 272 22.32 -3.04 -31.35
N ILE A 273 22.79 -3.19 -30.11
CA ILE A 273 23.96 -2.45 -29.62
C ILE A 273 25.19 -2.77 -30.46
N PHE A 274 25.44 -4.04 -30.77
CA PHE A 274 26.59 -4.47 -31.56
C PHE A 274 26.58 -3.87 -32.97
N ILE A 275 25.43 -3.91 -33.65
CA ILE A 275 25.23 -3.27 -34.96
C ILE A 275 25.41 -1.76 -34.88
N GLY A 276 24.88 -1.13 -33.82
CA GLY A 276 25.06 0.30 -33.58
C GLY A 276 26.53 0.68 -33.41
N LEU A 277 27.30 -0.11 -32.68
CA LEU A 277 28.74 0.11 -32.48
C LEU A 277 29.49 0.02 -33.81
N ILE A 278 29.21 -1.00 -34.64
CA ILE A 278 29.77 -1.13 -35.99
C ILE A 278 29.39 0.09 -36.85
N GLY A 279 28.13 0.50 -36.83
CA GLY A 279 27.66 1.66 -37.57
C GLY A 279 28.38 2.95 -37.17
N VAL A 280 28.56 3.19 -35.86
CA VAL A 280 29.30 4.35 -35.35
C VAL A 280 30.76 4.30 -35.78
N LEU A 281 31.42 3.14 -35.75
CA LEU A 281 32.79 3.00 -36.22
C LEU A 281 32.93 3.34 -37.72
N ILE A 282 32.03 2.83 -38.56
CA ILE A 282 32.01 3.15 -39.99
C ILE A 282 31.74 4.66 -40.18
N ALA A 283 30.80 5.24 -39.44
CA ALA A 283 30.48 6.66 -39.53
C ALA A 283 31.70 7.54 -39.18
N LEU A 284 32.43 7.21 -38.11
CA LEU A 284 33.62 7.94 -37.70
C LEU A 284 34.77 7.80 -38.70
N GLU A 285 35.06 6.59 -39.19
CA GLU A 285 36.06 6.34 -40.24
C GLU A 285 35.75 7.21 -41.47
N ARG A 286 34.50 7.19 -41.92
CA ARG A 286 34.05 7.92 -43.12
C ARG A 286 34.05 9.42 -42.93
N LEU A 287 33.65 9.89 -41.75
CA LEU A 287 33.70 11.30 -41.40
C LEU A 287 35.12 11.85 -41.51
N ILE A 288 36.10 11.15 -40.94
CA ILE A 288 37.50 11.57 -40.99
C ILE A 288 38.00 11.55 -42.44
N LEU A 289 37.76 10.47 -43.20
CA LEU A 289 38.23 10.34 -44.58
C LEU A 289 37.62 11.37 -45.53
N LEU A 290 36.30 11.60 -45.49
CA LEU A 290 35.63 12.56 -46.36
C LEU A 290 35.97 14.00 -46.00
N VAL A 291 36.07 14.34 -44.70
CA VAL A 291 36.44 15.70 -44.28
C VAL A 291 37.88 16.01 -44.67
N THR A 292 38.81 15.07 -44.45
CA THR A 292 40.22 15.26 -44.84
C THR A 292 40.38 15.34 -46.35
N THR A 293 39.70 14.47 -47.12
CA THR A 293 39.73 14.50 -48.59
C THR A 293 39.12 15.77 -49.14
N SER A 294 37.97 16.20 -48.63
CA SER A 294 37.31 17.45 -49.03
C SER A 294 38.21 18.68 -48.77
N ARG A 295 38.90 18.72 -47.63
CA ARG A 295 39.88 19.78 -47.33
C ARG A 295 41.07 19.77 -48.31
N LYS A 296 41.61 18.59 -48.63
CA LYS A 296 42.71 18.43 -49.61
C LYS A 296 42.26 18.90 -51.01
N VAL A 297 41.08 18.48 -51.46
CA VAL A 297 40.50 18.89 -52.76
C VAL A 297 40.25 20.40 -52.80
N LYS A 298 39.66 21.00 -51.75
CA LYS A 298 39.45 22.45 -51.68
C LYS A 298 40.75 23.25 -51.71
N LYS A 299 41.83 22.74 -51.09
CA LYS A 299 43.16 23.35 -51.18
C LYS A 299 43.73 23.23 -52.59
N GLN A 300 43.56 22.06 -53.22
CA GLN A 300 44.01 21.76 -54.58
C GLN A 300 43.34 22.65 -55.63
N LEU A 301 42.05 23.00 -55.46
CA LEU A 301 41.33 23.91 -56.37
C LEU A 301 42.01 25.28 -56.57
N LYS A 302 42.86 25.70 -55.63
CA LYS A 302 43.61 26.97 -55.70
C LYS A 302 45.01 26.82 -56.31
N SER A 303 45.46 25.60 -56.59
CA SER A 303 46.81 25.29 -57.10
C SER A 303 46.75 24.74 -58.51
N LYS A 304 47.74 25.08 -59.34
CA LYS A 304 47.88 24.52 -60.70
C LYS A 304 48.60 23.17 -60.74
N LYS A 305 49.33 22.78 -59.68
CA LYS A 305 50.11 21.53 -59.65
C LYS A 305 49.27 20.37 -59.13
N SER A 306 49.22 19.25 -59.85
CA SER A 306 48.61 17.99 -59.40
C SER A 306 49.12 17.51 -58.03
N GLY A 307 48.20 17.13 -57.14
CA GLY A 307 48.50 16.60 -55.79
C GLY A 307 47.98 15.17 -55.55
N ASP A 308 48.29 14.59 -54.38
CA ASP A 308 47.77 13.25 -53.99
C ASP A 308 46.39 13.34 -53.32
N ASN A 309 45.38 13.58 -54.14
CA ASN A 309 43.96 13.56 -53.78
C ASN A 309 43.13 13.26 -55.05
N PRO A 310 41.82 12.97 -54.94
CA PRO A 310 41.00 12.60 -56.10
C PRO A 310 41.07 13.60 -57.25
N LEU A 311 40.95 14.91 -56.95
CA LEU A 311 41.08 15.96 -57.97
C LEU A 311 42.48 15.98 -58.60
N GLY A 312 43.53 15.83 -57.80
CA GLY A 312 44.90 15.78 -58.32
C GLY A 312 45.15 14.58 -59.24
N ARG A 313 44.52 13.43 -59.00
CA ARG A 313 44.60 12.27 -59.91
C ARG A 313 43.90 12.54 -61.24
N ILE A 314 42.77 13.26 -61.23
CA ILE A 314 42.09 13.72 -62.46
C ILE A 314 42.95 14.74 -63.22
N MET A 315 43.58 15.69 -62.50
CA MET A 315 44.52 16.65 -63.10
C MET A 315 45.71 15.95 -63.79
N GLN A 316 46.23 14.87 -63.21
CA GLN A 316 47.31 14.09 -63.83
C GLN A 316 46.86 13.44 -65.15
N VAL A 317 45.60 13.05 -65.29
CA VAL A 317 45.07 12.50 -66.55
C VAL A 317 45.05 13.58 -67.63
N TYR A 318 44.63 14.80 -67.29
CA TYR A 318 44.71 15.96 -68.20
C TYR A 318 46.17 16.29 -68.57
N GLU A 319 47.07 16.39 -67.58
CA GLU A 319 48.48 16.74 -67.80
C GLU A 319 49.23 15.71 -68.67
N LYS A 320 48.88 14.42 -68.58
CA LYS A 320 49.50 13.34 -69.37
C LYS A 320 48.99 13.24 -70.81
N ASN A 321 47.89 13.91 -71.14
CA ASN A 321 47.24 13.82 -72.45
C ASN A 321 47.06 15.23 -73.09
N PRO A 322 48.13 16.01 -73.31
CA PRO A 322 48.01 17.41 -73.75
C PRO A 322 47.56 17.61 -75.21
N SER A 323 47.57 16.55 -76.02
CA SER A 323 47.37 16.61 -77.48
C SER A 323 46.28 15.67 -78.00
N ILE A 324 45.43 15.15 -77.11
CA ILE A 324 44.34 14.25 -77.53
C ILE A 324 43.12 15.07 -77.95
N ASP A 325 42.21 14.47 -78.71
CA ASP A 325 40.93 15.11 -79.03
C ASP A 325 40.06 15.26 -77.77
N THR A 326 39.15 16.25 -77.80
CA THR A 326 38.33 16.63 -76.65
C THR A 326 37.40 15.52 -76.19
N GLU A 327 36.84 14.75 -77.13
CA GLU A 327 35.93 13.63 -76.85
C GLU A 327 36.66 12.49 -76.13
N THR A 328 37.85 12.12 -76.61
CA THR A 328 38.70 11.12 -75.94
C THR A 328 39.18 11.61 -74.58
N LEU A 329 39.42 12.92 -74.40
CA LEU A 329 39.77 13.46 -73.08
C LEU A 329 38.62 13.35 -72.10
N GLU A 330 37.41 13.72 -72.50
CA GLU A 330 36.20 13.59 -71.68
C GLU A 330 36.02 12.15 -71.21
N LEU A 331 36.10 11.17 -72.11
CA LEU A 331 36.02 9.74 -71.78
C LEU A 331 37.08 9.31 -70.76
N LYS A 332 38.33 9.78 -70.89
CA LYS A 332 39.41 9.45 -69.94
C LYS A 332 39.24 10.10 -68.58
N LEU A 333 38.71 11.32 -68.53
CA LEU A 333 38.46 12.02 -67.27
C LEU A 333 37.26 11.39 -66.54
N ASP A 334 36.21 11.02 -67.26
CA ASP A 334 35.05 10.30 -66.71
C ASP A 334 35.47 8.93 -66.17
N GLU A 335 36.33 8.19 -66.89
CA GLU A 335 36.90 6.94 -66.40
C GLU A 335 37.68 7.16 -65.09
N ALA A 336 38.41 8.26 -64.97
CA ALA A 336 39.14 8.60 -63.74
C ALA A 336 38.21 8.93 -62.57
N ILE A 337 37.10 9.64 -62.83
CA ILE A 337 36.07 9.94 -61.82
C ILE A 337 35.38 8.65 -61.37
N LEU A 338 35.00 7.79 -62.32
CA LEU A 338 34.41 6.47 -62.07
C LEU A 338 35.31 5.59 -61.21
N LYS A 339 36.64 5.68 -61.36
CA LYS A 339 37.61 4.98 -60.49
C LYS A 339 37.68 5.53 -59.06
N GLU A 340 37.41 6.82 -58.86
CA GLU A 340 37.44 7.46 -57.53
C GLU A 340 36.12 7.35 -56.77
N MET A 341 34.98 7.30 -57.47
CA MET A 341 33.65 7.23 -56.86
C MET A 341 33.50 6.10 -55.82
N PRO A 342 33.91 4.84 -56.08
CA PRO A 342 33.82 3.78 -55.09
C PRO A 342 34.58 4.08 -53.80
N ARG A 343 35.73 4.78 -53.87
CA ARG A 343 36.51 5.15 -52.68
C ARG A 343 35.80 6.21 -51.84
N ILE A 344 35.16 7.17 -52.49
CA ILE A 344 34.42 8.27 -51.86
C ILE A 344 33.13 7.75 -51.23
N GLN A 345 32.40 6.88 -51.92
CA GLN A 345 31.10 6.37 -51.50
C GLN A 345 31.16 5.12 -50.61
N ARG A 346 32.30 4.45 -50.50
CA ARG A 346 32.46 3.21 -49.70
C ARG A 346 31.94 3.43 -48.28
N GLY A 347 31.20 2.45 -47.76
CA GLY A 347 30.67 2.48 -46.39
C GLY A 347 29.37 3.28 -46.20
N LEU A 348 29.00 4.17 -47.13
CA LEU A 348 27.72 4.90 -47.05
C LEU A 348 26.51 3.97 -47.18
N ALA A 349 26.55 3.03 -48.14
CA ALA A 349 25.50 2.03 -48.31
C ALA A 349 25.38 1.12 -47.07
N ALA A 350 26.49 0.76 -46.44
CA ALA A 350 26.49 0.00 -45.20
C ALA A 350 25.85 0.80 -44.05
N LEU A 351 26.17 2.10 -43.91
CA LEU A 351 25.52 2.96 -42.92
C LEU A 351 24.01 3.05 -43.13
N ALA A 352 23.55 3.25 -44.37
CA ALA A 352 22.14 3.28 -44.71
C ALA A 352 21.44 1.95 -44.34
N LEU A 353 22.09 0.82 -44.64
CA LEU A 353 21.57 -0.51 -44.33
C LEU A 353 21.47 -0.74 -42.82
N LEU A 354 22.52 -0.45 -42.05
CA LEU A 354 22.51 -0.62 -40.59
C LEU A 354 21.45 0.27 -39.94
N ALA A 355 21.30 1.49 -40.44
CA ALA A 355 20.27 2.42 -39.97
C ALA A 355 18.84 1.94 -40.28
N ALA A 356 18.63 1.29 -41.44
CA ALA A 356 17.33 0.74 -41.84
C ALA A 356 16.98 -0.57 -41.10
N ILE A 357 17.97 -1.42 -40.81
CA ILE A 357 17.75 -2.71 -40.11
C ILE A 357 17.55 -2.51 -38.60
N SER A 358 18.16 -1.48 -37.99
CA SER A 358 18.09 -1.26 -36.53
C SER A 358 16.64 -1.17 -35.98
N PRO A 359 15.70 -0.42 -36.58
CA PRO A 359 14.30 -0.41 -36.16
C PRO A 359 13.59 -1.74 -36.39
N LEU A 360 13.92 -2.46 -37.47
CA LEU A 360 13.35 -3.78 -37.78
C LEU A 360 13.76 -4.82 -36.72
N LEU A 361 15.00 -4.74 -36.21
CA LEU A 361 15.43 -5.54 -35.07
C LEU A 361 14.71 -5.14 -33.78
N GLY A 362 14.45 -3.85 -33.58
CA GLY A 362 13.61 -3.38 -32.47
C GLY A 362 12.21 -3.99 -32.51
N LEU A 363 11.58 -4.00 -33.69
CA LEU A 363 10.30 -4.65 -33.94
C LEU A 363 10.37 -6.16 -33.70
N LEU A 364 11.43 -6.85 -34.14
CA LEU A 364 11.64 -8.27 -33.81
C LEU A 364 11.69 -8.50 -32.29
N GLY A 365 12.33 -7.59 -31.56
CA GLY A 365 12.33 -7.59 -30.09
C GLY A 365 10.93 -7.46 -29.49
N THR A 366 10.05 -6.63 -30.09
CA THR A 366 8.65 -6.55 -29.63
C THR A 366 7.89 -7.86 -29.79
N VAL A 367 8.05 -8.50 -30.94
CA VAL A 367 7.35 -9.75 -31.25
C VAL A 367 7.82 -10.86 -30.31
N THR A 368 9.14 -10.96 -30.10
CA THR A 368 9.72 -11.95 -29.16
C THR A 368 9.30 -11.71 -27.71
N GLY A 369 9.31 -10.48 -27.21
CA GLY A 369 8.86 -10.16 -25.85
C GLY A 369 7.37 -10.41 -25.62
N ILE A 370 6.52 -10.13 -26.63
CA ILE A 370 5.09 -10.46 -26.56
C ILE A 370 4.87 -11.98 -26.55
N ILE A 371 5.62 -12.75 -27.36
CA ILE A 371 5.56 -14.21 -27.35
C ILE A 371 5.92 -14.77 -25.96
N GLU A 372 7.01 -14.30 -25.36
CA GLU A 372 7.43 -14.68 -24.00
C GLU A 372 6.38 -14.33 -22.94
N THR A 373 5.71 -13.19 -23.10
CA THR A 373 4.60 -12.79 -22.22
C THR A 373 3.44 -13.78 -22.31
N PHE A 374 3.00 -14.13 -23.52
CA PHE A 374 1.92 -15.11 -23.71
C PHE A 374 2.29 -16.52 -23.22
N GLN A 375 3.53 -16.94 -23.42
CA GLN A 375 4.05 -18.19 -22.87
C GLN A 375 3.99 -18.19 -21.34
N SER A 376 4.38 -17.08 -20.70
CA SER A 376 4.31 -16.92 -19.25
C SER A 376 2.88 -16.98 -18.72
N ILE A 377 1.92 -16.35 -19.41
CA ILE A 377 0.48 -16.45 -19.08
C ILE A 377 0.00 -17.91 -19.17
N THR A 378 0.49 -18.65 -20.17
CA THR A 378 0.07 -20.05 -20.39
C THR A 378 0.60 -20.97 -19.29
N LEU A 379 1.84 -20.75 -18.84
CA LEU A 379 2.51 -21.57 -17.83
C LEU A 379 2.07 -21.25 -16.40
N TYR A 380 1.91 -19.97 -16.07
CA TYR A 380 1.69 -19.50 -14.70
C TYR A 380 0.30 -18.90 -14.46
N GLY A 381 -0.55 -18.85 -15.51
CA GLY A 381 -1.83 -18.15 -15.46
C GLY A 381 -1.66 -16.63 -15.39
N THR A 382 -2.76 -15.92 -15.14
CA THR A 382 -2.78 -14.46 -14.97
C THR A 382 -2.57 -14.01 -13.52
N GLY A 383 -2.13 -14.92 -12.64
CA GLY A 383 -2.09 -14.70 -11.19
C GLY A 383 -0.97 -13.79 -10.69
N ASP A 384 0.16 -13.71 -11.41
CA ASP A 384 1.28 -12.80 -11.05
C ASP A 384 1.59 -11.81 -12.20
N PRO A 385 1.09 -10.56 -12.11
CA PRO A 385 1.37 -9.51 -13.09
C PRO A 385 2.86 -9.19 -13.26
N ARG A 386 3.73 -9.55 -12.29
CA ARG A 386 5.16 -9.26 -12.36
C ARG A 386 5.84 -10.07 -13.45
N VAL A 387 5.49 -11.35 -13.57
CA VAL A 387 6.04 -12.24 -14.59
C VAL A 387 5.65 -11.76 -15.99
N MET A 388 4.41 -11.27 -16.14
CA MET A 388 3.93 -10.68 -17.40
C MET A 388 4.61 -9.36 -17.74
N SER A 389 4.89 -8.52 -16.73
CA SER A 389 5.52 -7.21 -16.93
C SER A 389 6.93 -7.30 -17.53
N GLY A 390 7.63 -8.42 -17.31
CA GLY A 390 8.98 -8.66 -17.85
C GLY A 390 9.01 -8.66 -19.38
N GLY A 391 8.19 -9.51 -20.02
CA GLY A 391 8.17 -9.63 -21.49
C GLY A 391 7.64 -8.37 -22.20
N ILE A 392 6.69 -7.66 -21.58
CA ILE A 392 6.22 -6.35 -22.07
C ILE A 392 7.35 -5.31 -21.99
N SER A 393 8.09 -5.28 -20.87
CA SER A 393 9.23 -4.38 -20.69
C SER A 393 10.32 -4.66 -21.73
N GLN A 394 10.64 -5.94 -21.96
CA GLN A 394 11.59 -6.35 -23.00
C GLN A 394 11.18 -5.80 -24.38
N ALA A 395 9.93 -6.01 -24.78
CA ALA A 395 9.41 -5.55 -26.05
C ALA A 395 9.55 -4.02 -26.25
N LEU A 396 9.21 -3.25 -25.22
CA LEU A 396 9.29 -1.79 -25.28
C LEU A 396 10.76 -1.31 -25.34
N VAL A 397 11.64 -1.90 -24.52
CA VAL A 397 13.04 -1.47 -24.45
C VAL A 397 13.78 -1.79 -25.74
N THR A 398 13.58 -2.95 -26.37
CA THR A 398 14.22 -3.28 -27.65
C THR A 398 13.85 -2.31 -28.77
N THR A 399 12.60 -1.81 -28.78
CA THR A 399 12.15 -0.81 -29.74
C THR A 399 12.89 0.51 -29.57
N VAL A 400 12.97 0.97 -28.32
CA VAL A 400 13.68 2.21 -27.97
C VAL A 400 15.15 2.09 -28.35
N MET A 401 15.79 0.95 -28.07
CA MET A 401 17.19 0.69 -28.46
C MET A 401 17.38 0.74 -29.98
N GLY A 402 16.47 0.11 -30.75
CA GLY A 402 16.51 0.13 -32.21
C GLY A 402 16.44 1.54 -32.78
N LEU A 403 15.55 2.38 -32.25
CA LEU A 403 15.41 3.78 -32.64
C LEU A 403 16.62 4.63 -32.23
N LEU A 404 17.13 4.41 -31.00
CA LEU A 404 18.30 5.12 -30.47
C LEU A 404 19.55 4.87 -31.33
N VAL A 405 19.68 3.67 -31.92
CA VAL A 405 20.74 3.37 -32.90
C VAL A 405 20.42 3.93 -34.29
N ALA A 406 19.19 3.74 -34.78
CA ALA A 406 18.82 4.12 -36.15
C ALA A 406 18.92 5.62 -36.42
N ILE A 407 18.42 6.45 -35.51
CA ILE A 407 18.33 7.90 -35.71
C ILE A 407 19.72 8.53 -35.91
N PRO A 408 20.72 8.32 -35.03
CA PRO A 408 22.07 8.82 -35.26
C PRO A 408 22.71 8.30 -36.54
N LEU A 409 22.54 7.01 -36.87
CA LEU A 409 23.11 6.43 -38.08
C LEU A 409 22.51 7.03 -39.35
N LEU A 410 21.20 7.29 -39.39
CA LEU A 410 20.54 8.00 -40.50
C LEU A 410 21.07 9.42 -40.66
N LEU A 411 21.26 10.15 -39.55
CA LEU A 411 21.82 11.50 -39.57
C LEU A 411 23.26 11.50 -40.11
N PHE A 412 24.10 10.56 -39.64
CA PHE A 412 25.45 10.39 -40.17
C PHE A 412 25.44 10.02 -41.66
N HIS A 413 24.59 9.08 -42.08
CA HIS A 413 24.47 8.71 -43.48
C HIS A 413 24.08 9.91 -44.36
N SER A 414 23.06 10.67 -43.97
CA SER A 414 22.60 11.85 -44.71
C SER A 414 23.71 12.90 -44.85
N PHE A 415 24.39 13.23 -43.74
CA PHE A 415 25.47 14.21 -43.73
C PHE A 415 26.68 13.77 -44.57
N LEU A 416 27.10 12.51 -44.45
CA LEU A 416 28.24 11.97 -45.18
C LEU A 416 27.93 11.78 -46.67
N SER A 417 26.71 11.37 -47.01
CA SER A 417 26.23 11.26 -48.39
C SER A 417 26.21 12.62 -49.08
N SER A 418 25.67 13.65 -48.41
CA SER A 418 25.74 15.03 -48.92
C SER A 418 27.18 15.49 -49.18
N LYS A 419 28.12 15.20 -48.26
CA LYS A 419 29.54 15.52 -48.46
C LYS A 419 30.19 14.73 -49.60
N SER A 420 29.85 13.46 -49.74
CA SER A 420 30.33 12.60 -50.83
C SER A 420 29.90 13.16 -52.18
N ASN A 421 28.60 13.47 -52.33
CA ASN A 421 28.05 14.01 -53.57
C ASN A 421 28.64 15.38 -53.90
N ALA A 422 28.78 16.27 -52.91
CA ALA A 422 29.45 17.56 -53.11
C ALA A 422 30.92 17.40 -53.54
N LEU A 423 31.61 16.36 -53.09
CA LEU A 423 32.98 16.09 -53.50
C LEU A 423 33.03 15.60 -54.94
N ILE A 424 32.14 14.69 -55.34
CA ILE A 424 32.03 14.18 -56.72
C ILE A 424 31.69 15.32 -57.69
N GLN A 425 30.72 16.16 -57.34
CA GLN A 425 30.35 17.33 -58.14
C GLN A 425 31.54 18.27 -58.40
N ILE A 426 32.41 18.49 -57.41
CA ILE A 426 33.63 19.29 -57.61
C ILE A 426 34.59 18.62 -58.62
N LEU A 427 34.64 17.29 -58.66
CA LEU A 427 35.46 16.56 -59.62
C LEU A 427 34.89 16.70 -61.04
N ASP A 428 33.57 16.56 -61.20
CA ASP A 428 32.87 16.72 -62.48
C ASP A 428 33.03 18.14 -63.02
N GLU A 429 32.75 19.18 -62.22
CA GLU A 429 32.90 20.59 -62.61
C GLU A 429 34.33 20.90 -63.09
N LYS A 430 35.35 20.28 -62.47
CA LYS A 430 36.74 20.45 -62.88
C LYS A 430 37.10 19.67 -64.13
N SER A 431 36.55 18.47 -64.32
CA SER A 431 36.69 17.68 -65.54
C SER A 431 36.15 18.46 -66.75
N THR A 432 34.91 18.94 -66.67
CA THR A 432 34.29 19.74 -67.73
C THR A 432 35.11 21.00 -68.04
N ALA A 433 35.65 21.66 -67.00
CA ALA A 433 36.53 22.81 -67.19
C ALA A 433 37.83 22.46 -67.94
N PHE A 434 38.41 21.26 -67.72
CA PHE A 434 39.60 20.82 -68.47
C PHE A 434 39.29 20.53 -69.93
N VAL A 435 38.15 19.91 -70.22
CA VAL A 435 37.69 19.66 -71.61
C VAL A 435 37.46 20.99 -72.33
N ALA A 436 36.78 21.95 -71.69
CA ALA A 436 36.54 23.28 -72.25
C ALA A 436 37.86 24.03 -72.55
N LEU A 437 38.84 23.99 -71.62
CA LEU A 437 40.15 24.61 -71.82
C LEU A 437 40.96 23.97 -72.96
N LEU A 438 40.80 22.67 -73.20
CA LEU A 438 41.45 22.00 -74.32
C LEU A 438 40.77 22.36 -75.64
N SER A 439 39.43 22.38 -75.67
CA SER A 439 38.63 22.78 -76.83
C SER A 439 38.93 24.21 -77.28
N GLU A 440 39.05 25.14 -76.34
CA GLU A 440 39.43 26.53 -76.63
C GLU A 440 40.85 26.60 -77.25
N LYS A 441 41.80 25.82 -76.73
CA LYS A 441 43.17 25.77 -77.27
C LYS A 441 43.26 25.12 -78.66
N SER A 442 42.45 24.09 -78.95
CA SER A 442 42.42 23.49 -80.29
C SER A 442 41.82 24.46 -81.31
N HIS A 443 40.71 25.14 -80.97
CA HIS A 443 40.11 26.15 -81.85
C HIS A 443 41.02 27.36 -82.12
N LEU A 444 41.84 27.77 -81.14
CA LEU A 444 42.83 28.83 -81.34
C LEU A 444 44.02 28.41 -82.21
N LYS A 445 44.32 27.10 -82.29
CA LYS A 445 45.37 26.55 -83.18
C LYS A 445 44.88 26.35 -84.61
N ASP A 446 43.61 26.04 -84.81
CA ASP A 446 43.02 25.86 -86.15
C ASP A 446 42.75 27.20 -86.86
N ASN A 447 42.66 28.31 -86.11
CA ASN A 447 42.42 29.67 -86.60
C ASN A 447 43.67 30.55 -86.70
N ALA A 448 44.86 30.02 -86.39
CA ALA A 448 46.16 30.71 -86.45
C ALA A 448 47.07 30.04 -87.48
#